data_AF-A0AAD7BZH7-F1
#
_entry.id   AF-A0AAD7BZH7-F1
#
_cell.length_a   1.000
_cell.length_b   1.000
_cell.length_c   1.000
_cell.angle_alpha   90.00
_cell.angle_beta   90.00
_cell.angle_gamma   90.00
#
_symmetry.space_group_name_H-M   'P 1'
#
loop_
_entity.id
_entity.type
_entity.pdbx_description
1 polymer ?
#
loop_
_entity_poly.entity_id
_entity_poly.type
_entity_poly.pdbx_seq_one_letter_code
_entity_poly.pdbx_strand_id
1 'polypeptide(L)'
;MAVQTLQYHIPDPRVPWNATQEKSISQDYPLVLKTPESGEDFTARTYFQFLWLPESIMPLGLFVPSLLRVVQHQPLHELLERLLSTTRMVKNKYHEELPRILANGGGEGEEEESMMWYAVAHEKSEGDEDEPWHNETWRTTWMERMERREVQIQILLYMLKLSLPAALPPPEASSPSRKRRKVEPPPASLEDRLEAFMDKLSTWQLAKSLEEGLLHRSRDRDWMQVFCEDVVEPRFKATLPDQVELLRSKVFPHSPFSDSEGSEDEQQRATSPDLPAKSVPSAGLSRKTLEEPVRSRSRSLSITLAQEREREQQREGSVGAKRRVLTREVSMKRAFKPRERDDKSVEAQRKLQREKEQEEEKAKAEEVRLAAIRAREGVTLVLATPVKSRSRSITFSKSEEMRGGSPDPLAMDI
;
A
#
# COMPACT_ATOMS: atom_id res chain seq x y z
N MET A 1 -20.81 16.01 41.62
CA MET A 1 -19.85 14.95 42.01
C MET A 1 -18.48 15.41 41.52
N ALA A 2 -17.50 15.56 42.42
CA ALA A 2 -16.16 16.02 42.05
C ALA A 2 -15.36 14.87 41.42
N VAL A 3 -14.93 15.03 40.17
CA VAL A 3 -14.04 14.06 39.51
C VAL A 3 -12.64 14.30 40.07
N GLN A 4 -12.17 13.43 40.96
CA GLN A 4 -10.78 13.46 41.42
C GLN A 4 -9.88 13.04 40.25
N THR A 5 -9.13 13.99 39.71
CA THR A 5 -8.04 13.73 38.76
C THR A 5 -6.92 13.02 39.53
N LEU A 6 -6.89 11.70 39.46
CA LEU A 6 -5.76 10.89 39.94
C LEU A 6 -4.55 11.21 39.07
N GLN A 7 -3.66 12.04 39.59
CA GLN A 7 -2.38 12.37 38.96
C GLN A 7 -1.42 11.20 39.19
N TYR A 8 -1.42 10.23 38.28
CA TYR A 8 -0.48 9.11 38.33
C TYR A 8 0.92 9.62 38.00
N HIS A 9 1.74 9.80 39.04
CA HIS A 9 3.17 10.01 38.89
C HIS A 9 3.81 8.66 38.55
N ILE A 10 3.98 8.36 37.25
CA ILE A 10 4.81 7.23 36.83
C ILE A 10 6.26 7.62 37.19
N PRO A 11 6.91 6.97 38.18
CA PRO A 11 8.31 7.26 38.49
C PRO A 11 9.14 7.02 37.22
N ASP A 12 10.03 7.97 36.90
CA ASP A 12 10.89 7.96 35.71
C ASP A 12 11.53 6.57 35.55
N PRO A 13 11.03 5.70 34.64
CA PRO A 13 11.47 4.32 34.55
C PRO A 13 12.74 4.33 33.71
N ARG A 14 13.79 4.96 34.23
CA ARG A 14 15.15 4.78 33.71
C ARG A 14 15.53 3.35 34.02
N VAL A 15 15.14 2.44 33.15
CA VAL A 15 15.69 1.09 33.12
C VAL A 15 17.20 1.29 33.04
N PRO A 16 17.97 0.86 34.05
CA PRO A 16 19.41 1.05 34.05
C PRO A 16 20.01 0.08 33.03
N TRP A 17 20.04 0.51 31.77
CA TRP A 17 20.69 -0.22 30.70
C TRP A 17 22.18 -0.31 31.02
N ASN A 18 22.75 -1.50 30.90
CA ASN A 18 24.20 -1.62 31.01
C ASN A 18 24.86 -1.01 29.75
N ALA A 19 26.11 -0.57 29.85
CA ALA A 19 26.81 0.07 28.73
C ALA A 19 26.88 -0.79 27.45
N THR A 20 26.78 -2.12 27.58
CA THR A 20 26.72 -3.05 26.45
C THR A 20 25.34 -3.02 25.79
N GLN A 21 24.27 -2.95 26.56
CA GLN A 21 22.89 -2.81 26.07
C GLN A 21 22.68 -1.45 25.44
N GLU A 22 23.17 -0.36 26.03
CA GLU A 22 23.09 0.97 25.39
C GLU A 22 23.83 1.02 24.05
N LYS A 23 24.97 0.32 23.94
CA LYS A 23 25.69 0.15 22.67
C LYS A 23 24.99 -0.80 21.70
N SER A 24 24.19 -1.75 22.21
CA SER A 24 23.46 -2.74 21.42
C SER A 24 22.07 -2.27 21.00
N ILE A 25 21.49 -1.29 21.70
CA ILE A 25 20.28 -0.60 21.28
C ILE A 25 20.70 0.21 20.06
N SER A 26 20.23 -0.21 18.90
CA SER A 26 20.60 0.34 17.60
C SER A 26 20.53 1.87 17.63
N GLN A 27 21.70 2.52 17.57
CA GLN A 27 21.79 3.95 17.27
C GLN A 27 21.28 4.25 15.85
N ASP A 28 21.00 3.20 15.08
CA ASP A 28 20.55 3.24 13.69
C ASP A 28 19.08 3.63 13.54
N TYR A 29 18.32 3.74 14.64
CA TYR A 29 16.93 4.17 14.56
C TYR A 29 16.84 5.65 14.11
N PRO A 30 16.23 5.95 12.95
CA PRO A 30 16.40 7.25 12.29
C PRO A 30 15.62 8.39 12.93
N LEU A 31 14.59 8.11 13.74
CA LEU A 31 13.71 9.14 14.29
C LEU A 31 14.21 9.58 15.68
N VAL A 32 14.91 10.72 15.70
CA VAL A 32 15.41 11.34 16.93
C VAL A 32 14.27 12.00 17.69
N LEU A 33 14.08 11.62 18.96
CA LEU A 33 13.10 12.24 19.84
C LEU A 33 13.55 13.66 20.21
N LYS A 34 12.86 14.68 19.67
CA LYS A 34 13.06 16.08 20.06
C LYS A 34 12.28 16.36 21.34
N THR A 35 12.91 17.01 22.32
CA THR A 35 12.25 17.45 23.56
C THR A 35 12.33 18.97 23.67
N PRO A 36 11.21 19.72 23.65
CA PRO A 36 9.82 19.26 23.51
C PRO A 36 9.46 18.83 22.08
N GLU A 37 8.64 17.79 21.94
CA GLU A 37 8.16 17.29 20.65
C GLU A 37 6.95 18.11 20.19
N SER A 38 6.94 18.57 18.94
CA SER A 38 5.78 19.24 18.35
C SER A 38 4.67 18.22 18.05
N GLY A 39 3.40 18.64 18.05
CA GLY A 39 2.29 17.75 17.67
C GLY A 39 2.40 17.25 16.23
N GLU A 40 3.01 18.05 15.35
CA GLU A 40 3.29 17.70 13.96
C GLU A 40 4.38 16.64 13.87
N ASP A 41 5.51 16.84 14.56
CA ASP A 41 6.63 15.90 14.62
C ASP A 41 6.16 14.55 15.18
N PHE A 42 5.38 14.55 16.26
CA PHE A 42 4.80 13.33 16.83
C PHE A 42 3.89 12.61 15.83
N THR A 43 3.03 13.36 15.13
CA THR A 43 2.05 12.80 14.19
C THR A 43 2.74 12.20 12.97
N ALA A 44 3.73 12.90 12.41
CA ALA A 44 4.56 12.41 11.31
C ALA A 44 5.38 11.18 11.71
N ARG A 45 6.07 11.23 12.87
CA ARG A 45 6.80 10.09 13.41
C ARG A 45 5.90 8.87 13.62
N THR A 46 4.73 9.07 14.20
CA THR A 46 3.74 8.00 14.39
C THR A 46 3.33 7.44 13.04
N TYR A 47 3.00 8.27 12.06
CA TYR A 47 2.67 7.83 10.70
C TYR A 47 3.78 6.97 10.08
N PHE A 48 5.03 7.43 10.09
CA PHE A 48 6.15 6.70 9.51
C PHE A 48 6.44 5.39 10.26
N GLN A 49 6.33 5.37 11.58
CA GLN A 49 6.48 4.14 12.35
C GLN A 49 5.43 3.09 11.96
N PHE A 50 4.16 3.48 11.92
CA PHE A 50 3.10 2.58 11.50
C PHE A 50 3.19 2.20 10.03
N LEU A 51 3.71 3.07 9.16
CA LEU A 51 3.91 2.77 7.76
C LEU A 51 5.05 1.77 7.56
N TRP A 52 6.25 2.06 8.05
CA TRP A 52 7.48 1.35 7.68
C TRP A 52 7.81 0.13 8.56
N LEU A 53 7.39 0.12 9.82
CA LEU A 53 7.68 -1.00 10.71
C LEU A 53 6.67 -2.15 10.51
N PRO A 54 7.09 -3.41 10.74
CA PRO A 54 6.22 -4.57 10.57
C PRO A 54 5.04 -4.57 11.56
N GLU A 55 3.96 -5.26 11.17
CA GLU A 55 2.71 -5.36 11.96
C GLU A 55 2.94 -5.98 13.35
N SER A 56 3.95 -6.83 13.51
CA SER A 56 4.32 -7.42 14.80
C SER A 56 4.81 -6.39 15.82
N ILE A 57 5.36 -5.26 15.34
CA ILE A 57 5.86 -4.16 16.18
C ILE A 57 4.83 -3.03 16.24
N MET A 58 4.24 -2.68 15.10
CA MET A 58 3.30 -1.55 14.95
C MET A 58 1.95 -2.04 14.39
N PRO A 59 1.11 -2.71 15.20
CA PRO A 59 -0.15 -3.26 14.74
C PRO A 59 -1.18 -2.15 14.45
N LEU A 60 -1.83 -2.17 13.28
CA LEU A 60 -2.70 -1.08 12.81
C LEU A 60 -3.87 -0.77 13.76
N GLY A 61 -4.32 -1.73 14.57
CA GLY A 61 -5.31 -1.51 15.64
C GLY A 61 -4.93 -0.46 16.69
N LEU A 62 -3.63 -0.12 16.80
CA LEU A 62 -3.09 0.90 17.71
C LEU A 62 -2.84 2.25 17.04
N PHE A 63 -3.01 2.36 15.72
CA PHE A 63 -2.71 3.58 14.97
C PHE A 63 -3.60 4.75 15.40
N VAL A 64 -4.92 4.57 15.34
CA VAL A 64 -5.91 5.61 15.69
C VAL A 64 -5.77 6.06 17.16
N PRO A 65 -5.71 5.14 18.16
CA PRO A 65 -5.43 5.53 19.54
C PRO A 65 -4.12 6.31 19.70
N SER A 66 -3.10 5.99 18.90
CA SER A 66 -1.81 6.68 18.96
C SER A 66 -1.93 8.12 18.52
N LEU A 67 -2.62 8.40 17.42
CA LEU A 67 -2.85 9.76 16.94
C LEU A 67 -3.76 10.58 17.87
N LEU A 68 -4.76 9.95 18.49
CA LEU A 68 -5.67 10.63 19.42
C LEU A 68 -4.95 11.17 20.68
N ARG A 69 -3.72 10.74 20.98
CA ARG A 69 -2.91 11.31 22.07
C ARG A 69 -2.56 12.78 21.86
N VAL A 70 -2.49 13.24 20.61
CA VAL A 70 -2.11 14.63 20.26
C VAL A 70 -3.25 15.63 20.45
N VAL A 71 -4.50 15.14 20.52
CA VAL A 71 -5.73 15.96 20.58
C VAL A 71 -5.73 16.93 21.77
N GLN A 72 -4.95 16.66 22.83
CA GLN A 72 -4.86 17.53 24.00
C GLN A 72 -4.24 18.91 23.71
N HIS A 73 -3.46 19.06 22.64
CA HIS A 73 -2.65 20.27 22.41
C HIS A 73 -2.96 21.03 21.12
N GLN A 74 -3.48 20.35 20.08
CA GLN A 74 -3.70 20.96 18.75
C GLN A 74 -4.95 20.37 18.06
N PRO A 75 -5.60 21.13 17.17
CA PRO A 75 -6.71 20.61 16.39
C PRO A 75 -6.22 19.51 15.44
N LEU A 76 -6.61 18.27 15.74
CA LEU A 76 -6.18 17.09 14.99
C LEU A 76 -6.53 17.15 13.49
N HIS A 77 -7.59 17.88 13.12
CA HIS A 77 -7.96 18.10 11.72
C HIS A 77 -6.81 18.65 10.86
N GLU A 78 -6.08 19.65 11.35
CA GLU A 78 -4.99 20.29 10.60
C GLU A 78 -3.77 19.36 10.47
N LEU A 79 -3.49 18.57 11.51
CA LEU A 79 -2.39 17.61 11.51
C LEU A 79 -2.66 16.46 10.54
N LEU A 80 -3.89 15.95 10.49
CA LEU A 80 -4.29 14.89 9.56
C LEU A 80 -4.22 15.36 8.10
N GLU A 81 -4.54 16.63 7.82
CA GLU A 81 -4.49 17.17 6.45
C GLU A 81 -3.13 17.05 5.78
N ARG A 82 -2.05 17.09 6.56
CA ARG A 82 -0.68 16.93 6.05
C ARG A 82 -0.33 15.48 5.73
N LEU A 83 -0.97 14.52 6.39
CA LEU A 83 -0.76 13.10 6.19
C LEU A 83 -1.69 12.48 5.14
N LEU A 84 -2.82 13.13 4.86
CA LEU A 84 -3.81 12.64 3.91
C LEU A 84 -3.27 12.70 2.48
N SER A 85 -3.15 11.53 1.88
CA SER A 85 -2.77 11.36 0.48
C SER A 85 -3.98 11.03 -0.38
N THR A 86 -3.83 11.17 -1.69
CA THR A 86 -4.81 10.67 -2.66
C THR A 86 -4.33 9.32 -3.21
N THR A 87 -5.25 8.50 -3.73
CA THR A 87 -4.91 7.21 -4.37
C THR A 87 -3.85 7.37 -5.47
N ARG A 88 -3.91 8.49 -6.21
CA ARG A 88 -2.91 8.83 -7.24
C ARG A 88 -1.53 9.12 -6.65
N MET A 89 -1.46 9.86 -5.54
CA MET A 89 -0.19 10.16 -4.87
C MET A 89 0.47 8.90 -4.33
N VAL A 90 -0.31 8.04 -3.66
CA VAL A 90 0.20 6.74 -3.17
C VAL A 90 0.71 5.90 -4.33
N LYS A 91 -0.05 5.82 -5.44
CA LYS A 91 0.41 5.12 -6.65
C LYS A 91 1.72 5.71 -7.20
N ASN A 92 1.81 7.03 -7.31
CA ASN A 92 3.01 7.71 -7.80
C ASN A 92 4.23 7.40 -6.94
N LYS A 93 4.04 7.45 -5.61
CA LYS A 93 5.06 7.16 -4.62
C LYS A 93 5.66 5.77 -4.82
N TYR A 94 4.83 4.73 -4.84
CA TYR A 94 5.32 3.34 -4.89
C TYR A 94 5.78 2.87 -6.28
N HIS A 95 5.26 3.45 -7.37
CA HIS A 95 5.60 3.00 -8.72
C HIS A 95 6.61 3.90 -9.44
N GLU A 96 6.83 5.13 -9.00
CA GLU A 96 7.76 6.07 -9.66
C GLU A 96 8.82 6.59 -8.68
N GLU A 97 8.42 7.12 -7.52
CA GLU A 97 9.35 7.84 -6.63
C GLU A 97 10.26 6.89 -5.85
N LEU A 98 9.69 5.91 -5.12
CA LEU A 98 10.47 4.98 -4.30
C LEU A 98 11.38 4.07 -5.13
N PRO A 99 10.95 3.49 -6.27
CA PRO A 99 11.86 2.74 -7.13
C PRO A 99 13.04 3.58 -7.61
N ARG A 100 12.80 4.88 -7.90
CA ARG A 100 13.87 5.82 -8.27
C ARG A 100 14.82 6.11 -7.11
N ILE A 101 14.31 6.29 -5.90
CA ILE A 101 15.12 6.51 -4.69
C ILE A 101 16.01 5.29 -4.42
N LEU A 102 15.44 4.08 -4.49
CA LEU A 102 16.20 2.84 -4.30
C LEU A 102 17.27 2.65 -5.39
N ALA A 103 16.93 2.91 -6.66
CA ALA A 103 17.88 2.79 -7.77
C ALA A 103 19.05 3.79 -7.69
N ASN A 104 18.81 4.97 -7.12
CA ASN A 104 19.83 6.02 -6.97
C ASN A 104 20.67 5.88 -5.69
N GLY A 105 20.34 4.92 -4.81
CA GLY A 105 21.01 4.76 -3.51
C GLY A 105 20.70 5.89 -2.52
N GLY A 106 19.54 6.54 -2.66
CA GLY A 106 19.07 7.59 -1.74
C GLY A 106 18.53 8.84 -2.43
N GLY A 107 17.85 9.67 -1.65
CA GLY A 107 17.19 10.91 -2.01
C GLY A 107 17.68 12.09 -1.15
N GLU A 108 16.78 13.04 -0.87
CA GLU A 108 17.11 14.27 -0.14
C GLU A 108 17.27 14.07 1.38
N GLY A 109 17.15 12.84 1.87
CA GLY A 109 17.32 12.53 3.29
C GLY A 109 16.11 12.95 4.12
N GLU A 110 14.91 12.86 3.55
CA GLU A 110 13.67 13.11 4.29
C GLU A 110 13.51 12.09 5.43
N GLU A 111 12.83 12.48 6.52
CA GLU A 111 12.60 11.59 7.67
C GLU A 111 11.90 10.29 7.27
N GLU A 112 10.98 10.39 6.29
CA GLU A 112 10.33 9.24 5.67
C GLU A 112 11.33 8.30 4.99
N GLU A 113 12.24 8.85 4.19
CA GLU A 113 13.23 8.09 3.45
C GLU A 113 14.18 7.36 4.39
N SER A 114 14.61 8.04 5.46
CA SER A 114 15.46 7.43 6.49
C SER A 114 14.76 6.24 7.16
N MET A 115 13.46 6.37 7.42
CA MET A 115 12.65 5.31 8.00
C MET A 115 12.39 4.16 7.01
N MET A 116 12.22 4.47 5.72
CA MET A 116 12.18 3.47 4.65
C MET A 116 13.47 2.65 4.62
N TRP A 117 14.63 3.29 4.58
CA TRP A 117 15.93 2.60 4.53
C TRP A 117 16.17 1.74 5.77
N TYR A 118 15.78 2.24 6.95
CA TYR A 118 15.83 1.43 8.17
C TYR A 118 14.99 0.15 8.04
N ALA A 119 13.77 0.25 7.52
CA ALA A 119 12.91 -0.92 7.32
C ALA A 119 13.51 -1.91 6.30
N VAL A 120 14.02 -1.42 5.17
CA VAL A 120 14.69 -2.24 4.14
C VAL A 120 15.90 -2.98 4.74
N ALA A 121 16.73 -2.30 5.51
CA ALA A 121 17.95 -2.88 6.08
C ALA A 121 17.69 -3.95 7.15
N HIS A 122 16.54 -3.88 7.84
CA HIS A 122 16.17 -4.82 8.90
C HIS A 122 15.20 -5.92 8.45
N GLU A 123 14.81 -5.92 7.18
CA GLU A 123 13.98 -6.97 6.62
C GLU A 123 14.84 -8.18 6.31
N LYS A 124 14.68 -9.25 7.11
CA LYS A 124 15.44 -10.49 6.93
C LYS A 124 15.03 -11.15 5.61
N SER A 125 15.93 -11.23 4.64
CA SER A 125 15.85 -12.28 3.62
C SER A 125 16.17 -13.60 4.29
N GLU A 126 15.38 -14.64 4.04
CA GLU A 126 15.68 -16.00 4.52
C GLU A 126 16.87 -16.66 3.77
N GLY A 127 17.83 -15.87 3.27
CA GLY A 127 18.99 -16.33 2.52
C GLY A 127 20.17 -15.39 2.68
N ASP A 128 21.35 -15.98 2.92
CA ASP A 128 22.62 -15.33 3.26
C ASP A 128 23.42 -14.79 2.05
N GLU A 129 22.87 -14.88 0.83
CA GLU A 129 23.60 -14.51 -0.38
C GLU A 129 22.85 -13.41 -1.14
N ASP A 130 23.48 -12.24 -1.17
CA ASP A 130 23.11 -10.99 -1.84
C ASP A 130 22.15 -10.04 -1.10
N GLU A 131 22.50 -8.74 -1.15
CA GLU A 131 21.70 -7.63 -0.65
C GLU A 131 20.26 -7.72 -1.20
N PRO A 132 19.22 -7.97 -0.36
CA PRO A 132 17.89 -8.40 -0.81
C PRO A 132 17.23 -7.46 -1.82
N TRP A 133 17.55 -6.18 -1.74
CA TRP A 133 17.04 -5.16 -2.64
C TRP A 133 17.53 -5.27 -4.08
N HIS A 134 18.55 -6.09 -4.38
CA HIS A 134 18.97 -6.39 -5.75
C HIS A 134 18.04 -7.37 -6.48
N ASN A 135 17.26 -8.16 -5.74
CA ASN A 135 16.28 -9.05 -6.32
C ASN A 135 15.00 -8.28 -6.69
N GLU A 136 14.74 -8.15 -7.98
CA GLU A 136 13.58 -7.42 -8.50
C GLU A 136 12.25 -8.01 -7.99
N THR A 137 12.14 -9.34 -7.88
CA THR A 137 10.91 -9.99 -7.38
C THR A 137 10.65 -9.69 -5.90
N TRP A 138 11.71 -9.67 -5.08
CA TRP A 138 11.62 -9.27 -3.68
C TRP A 138 11.22 -7.81 -3.57
N ARG A 139 11.86 -6.93 -4.35
CA ARG A 139 11.58 -5.48 -4.37
C ARG A 139 10.13 -5.20 -4.76
N THR A 140 9.61 -5.83 -5.81
CA THR A 140 8.21 -5.68 -6.22
C THR A 140 7.26 -6.13 -5.11
N THR A 141 7.50 -7.32 -4.54
CA THR A 141 6.67 -7.86 -3.45
C THR A 141 6.67 -6.96 -2.22
N TRP A 142 7.85 -6.43 -1.86
CA TRP A 142 8.02 -5.50 -0.76
C TRP A 142 7.27 -4.19 -1.02
N MET A 143 7.44 -3.58 -2.19
CA MET A 143 6.71 -2.35 -2.57
C MET A 143 5.20 -2.54 -2.53
N GLU A 144 4.69 -3.64 -3.07
CA GLU A 144 3.25 -3.96 -3.02
C GLU A 144 2.75 -4.16 -1.59
N ARG A 145 3.55 -4.76 -0.71
CA ARG A 145 3.20 -4.90 0.72
C ARG A 145 3.14 -3.53 1.39
N MET A 146 4.10 -2.66 1.11
CA MET A 146 4.16 -1.31 1.66
C MET A 146 3.02 -0.42 1.12
N GLU A 147 2.72 -0.51 -0.17
CA GLU A 147 1.61 0.22 -0.79
C GLU A 147 0.27 -0.21 -0.18
N ARG A 148 0.06 -1.52 0.02
CA ARG A 148 -1.13 -2.05 0.72
C ARG A 148 -1.26 -1.47 2.11
N ARG A 149 -0.17 -1.44 2.87
CA ARG A 149 -0.13 -0.88 4.23
C ARG A 149 -0.45 0.62 4.25
N GLU A 150 0.11 1.40 3.32
CA GLU A 150 -0.22 2.83 3.21
C GLU A 150 -1.70 3.03 2.87
N VAL A 151 -2.28 2.25 1.96
CA VAL A 151 -3.72 2.31 1.64
C VAL A 151 -4.58 2.04 2.87
N GLN A 152 -4.25 1.03 3.68
CA GLN A 152 -4.95 0.75 4.93
C GLN A 152 -4.86 1.92 5.91
N ILE A 153 -3.66 2.49 6.08
CA ILE A 153 -3.45 3.67 6.93
C ILE A 153 -4.25 4.87 6.44
N GLN A 154 -4.28 5.13 5.12
CA GLN A 154 -5.04 6.23 4.54
C GLN A 154 -6.55 6.07 4.79
N ILE A 155 -7.09 4.85 4.67
CA ILE A 155 -8.49 4.57 5.05
C ILE A 155 -8.75 4.94 6.51
N LEU A 156 -7.86 4.53 7.43
CA LEU A 156 -7.98 4.88 8.84
C LEU A 156 -7.89 6.39 9.08
N LEU A 157 -7.02 7.11 8.36
CA LEU A 157 -6.89 8.58 8.46
C LEU A 157 -8.15 9.30 7.99
N TYR A 158 -8.73 8.90 6.85
CA TYR A 158 -9.97 9.49 6.34
C TYR A 158 -11.15 9.18 7.26
N MET A 159 -11.30 7.94 7.74
CA MET A 159 -12.34 7.59 8.71
C MET A 159 -12.17 8.36 10.03
N LEU A 160 -10.93 8.48 10.52
CA LEU A 160 -10.64 9.30 11.70
C LEU A 160 -11.08 10.74 11.47
N LYS A 161 -10.70 11.35 10.34
CA LYS A 161 -11.08 12.73 10.02
C LYS A 161 -12.59 12.93 9.95
N LEU A 162 -13.33 12.00 9.34
CA LEU A 162 -14.80 12.03 9.27
C LEU A 162 -15.47 11.84 10.65
N SER A 163 -14.84 11.09 11.55
CA SER A 163 -15.36 10.85 12.90
C SER A 163 -15.11 12.00 13.89
N LEU A 164 -14.19 12.91 13.57
CA LEU A 164 -13.92 14.07 14.42
C LEU A 164 -15.11 15.05 14.35
N PRO A 165 -15.45 15.73 15.46
CA PRO A 165 -16.46 16.78 15.44
C PRO A 165 -16.15 17.79 14.33
N ALA A 166 -17.17 18.14 13.54
CA ALA A 166 -17.02 19.09 12.45
C ALA A 166 -16.35 20.37 12.97
N ALA A 167 -15.25 20.77 12.33
CA ALA A 167 -14.62 22.05 12.63
C ALA A 167 -15.70 23.13 12.48
N LEU A 168 -15.84 24.00 13.49
CA LEU A 168 -16.83 25.07 13.48
C LEU A 168 -16.70 25.79 12.13
N PRO A 169 -17.78 25.89 11.33
CA PRO A 169 -17.69 26.46 10.00
C PRO A 169 -17.04 27.84 10.11
N PRO A 170 -16.00 28.13 9.31
CA PRO A 170 -15.35 29.43 9.37
C PRO A 170 -16.42 30.51 9.22
N PRO A 171 -16.41 31.56 10.07
CA PRO A 171 -17.46 32.56 10.10
C PRO A 171 -17.68 33.06 8.68
N GLU A 172 -18.91 32.95 8.19
CA GLU A 172 -19.27 33.21 6.80
C GLU A 172 -18.72 34.58 6.36
N ALA A 173 -17.55 34.57 5.74
CA ALA A 173 -16.90 35.78 5.30
C ALA A 173 -17.74 36.31 4.14
N SER A 174 -18.50 37.37 4.45
CA SER A 174 -19.45 38.04 3.56
C SER A 174 -18.88 38.15 2.14
N SER A 175 -19.55 37.45 1.23
CA SER A 175 -19.17 37.22 -0.15
C SER A 175 -18.77 38.50 -0.92
N PRO A 176 -17.50 38.64 -1.37
CA PRO A 176 -17.17 39.68 -2.35
C PRO A 176 -17.58 39.23 -3.75
N SER A 177 -18.61 39.92 -4.25
CA SER A 177 -18.97 40.22 -5.65
C SER A 177 -18.35 39.36 -6.78
N ARG A 178 -19.25 38.65 -7.46
CA ARG A 178 -19.09 37.82 -8.65
C ARG A 178 -18.30 38.51 -9.78
N LYS A 179 -17.03 38.12 -9.97
CA LYS A 179 -16.42 38.07 -11.31
C LYS A 179 -16.43 36.62 -11.79
N ARG A 180 -17.11 36.35 -12.91
CA ARG A 180 -17.20 35.06 -13.60
C ARG A 180 -15.79 34.50 -13.88
N ARG A 181 -15.25 33.74 -12.92
CA ARG A 181 -14.03 32.95 -13.07
C ARG A 181 -14.45 31.57 -13.58
N LYS A 182 -13.70 31.05 -14.55
CA LYS A 182 -13.85 29.70 -15.10
C LYS A 182 -14.01 28.71 -13.94
N VAL A 183 -15.19 28.08 -13.85
CA VAL A 183 -15.55 27.18 -12.75
C VAL A 183 -14.65 25.96 -12.84
N GLU A 184 -13.64 25.91 -11.96
CA GLU A 184 -12.89 24.69 -11.69
C GLU A 184 -13.86 23.70 -11.06
N PRO A 185 -13.85 22.41 -11.46
CA PRO A 185 -14.70 21.42 -10.83
C PRO A 185 -14.46 21.42 -9.32
N PRO A 186 -15.52 21.30 -8.50
CA PRO A 186 -15.36 21.28 -7.05
C PRO A 186 -14.40 20.15 -6.65
N PRO A 187 -13.55 20.36 -5.63
CA PRO A 187 -12.68 19.31 -5.15
C PRO A 187 -13.52 18.11 -4.69
N ALA A 188 -13.06 16.90 -5.00
CA ALA A 188 -13.70 15.67 -4.53
C ALA A 188 -13.85 15.69 -3.01
N SER A 189 -14.99 15.22 -2.52
CA SER A 189 -15.31 15.16 -1.09
C SER A 189 -14.37 14.20 -0.36
N LEU A 190 -14.37 14.23 0.97
CA LEU A 190 -13.54 13.32 1.76
C LEU A 190 -14.04 11.88 1.63
N GLU A 191 -15.35 11.72 1.53
CA GLU A 191 -16.06 10.48 1.30
C GLU A 191 -15.69 9.88 -0.07
N ASP A 192 -15.68 10.69 -1.14
CA ASP A 192 -15.25 10.23 -2.48
C ASP A 192 -13.78 9.75 -2.47
N ARG A 193 -12.91 10.44 -1.72
CA ARG A 193 -11.50 10.06 -1.60
C ARG A 193 -11.32 8.79 -0.78
N LEU A 194 -12.07 8.65 0.31
CA LEU A 194 -12.12 7.43 1.11
C LEU A 194 -12.60 6.25 0.25
N GLU A 195 -13.68 6.44 -0.49
CA GLU A 195 -14.24 5.43 -1.40
C GLU A 195 -13.21 4.99 -2.45
N ALA A 196 -12.45 5.92 -3.03
CA ALA A 196 -11.40 5.60 -3.99
C ALA A 196 -10.27 4.72 -3.40
N PHE A 197 -10.00 4.78 -2.10
CA PHE A 197 -9.08 3.84 -1.44
C PHE A 197 -9.74 2.48 -1.19
N MET A 198 -11.03 2.45 -0.85
CA MET A 198 -11.79 1.20 -0.72
C MET A 198 -11.88 0.45 -2.07
N ASP A 199 -12.10 1.17 -3.17
CA ASP A 199 -12.10 0.60 -4.53
C ASP A 199 -10.74 0.01 -4.91
N LYS A 200 -9.65 0.65 -4.48
CA LYS A 200 -8.31 0.13 -4.68
C LYS A 200 -8.10 -1.18 -3.92
N LEU A 201 -8.55 -1.25 -2.66
CA LEU A 201 -8.53 -2.49 -1.88
C LEU A 201 -9.33 -3.60 -2.58
N SER A 202 -10.56 -3.35 -3.01
CA SER A 202 -11.38 -4.36 -3.70
C SER A 202 -10.76 -4.78 -5.04
N THR A 203 -10.08 -3.87 -5.74
CA THR A 203 -9.35 -4.19 -6.97
C THR A 203 -8.21 -5.17 -6.70
N TRP A 204 -7.46 -5.01 -5.62
CA TRP A 204 -6.43 -5.97 -5.23
C TRP A 204 -7.00 -7.31 -4.82
N GLN A 205 -8.14 -7.33 -4.11
CA GLN A 205 -8.82 -8.58 -3.79
C GLN A 205 -9.21 -9.34 -5.06
N LEU A 206 -9.75 -8.63 -6.06
CA LEU A 206 -10.11 -9.20 -7.33
C LEU A 206 -8.88 -9.73 -8.07
N ALA A 207 -7.80 -8.95 -8.15
CA ALA A 207 -6.55 -9.36 -8.78
C ALA A 207 -6.00 -10.64 -8.13
N LYS A 208 -5.93 -10.68 -6.79
CA LYS A 208 -5.50 -11.86 -6.03
C LYS A 208 -6.38 -13.08 -6.32
N SER A 209 -7.70 -12.90 -6.38
CA SER A 209 -8.64 -14.00 -6.70
C SER A 209 -8.46 -14.57 -8.12
N LEU A 210 -8.00 -13.76 -9.06
CA LEU A 210 -7.69 -14.19 -10.42
C LEU A 210 -6.37 -14.97 -10.49
N GLU A 211 -5.39 -14.59 -9.68
CA GLU A 211 -4.08 -15.24 -9.60
C GLU A 211 -4.12 -16.58 -8.88
N GLU A 212 -4.82 -16.67 -7.75
CA GLU A 212 -4.89 -17.91 -6.93
C GLU A 212 -5.80 -18.98 -7.56
N GLY A 213 -6.63 -18.60 -8.53
CA GLY A 213 -7.60 -19.48 -9.18
C GLY A 213 -8.70 -19.98 -8.23
N LEU A 214 -9.77 -20.55 -8.79
CA LEU A 214 -10.92 -21.04 -8.00
C LEU A 214 -10.59 -22.27 -7.12
N LEU A 215 -9.40 -22.85 -7.26
CA LEU A 215 -9.06 -24.15 -6.68
C LEU A 215 -8.52 -24.08 -5.24
N HIS A 216 -8.16 -22.90 -4.74
CA HIS A 216 -7.57 -22.77 -3.41
C HIS A 216 -8.22 -21.68 -2.56
N ARG A 217 -9.51 -21.86 -2.24
CA ARG A 217 -10.12 -21.11 -1.14
C ARG A 217 -9.57 -21.64 0.18
N SER A 218 -8.47 -21.04 0.67
CA SER A 218 -8.03 -21.26 2.05
C SER A 218 -9.17 -20.88 3.00
N ARG A 219 -9.29 -21.63 4.11
CA ARG A 219 -10.24 -21.32 5.19
C ARG A 219 -9.76 -20.16 6.07
N ASP A 220 -8.54 -19.69 5.87
CA ASP A 220 -7.96 -18.61 6.65
C ASP A 220 -8.57 -17.26 6.24
N ARG A 221 -8.81 -16.40 7.25
CA ARG A 221 -9.32 -15.05 7.01
C ARG A 221 -8.30 -14.27 6.17
N ASP A 222 -8.76 -13.70 5.06
CA ASP A 222 -7.89 -12.85 4.23
C ASP A 222 -7.48 -11.60 5.03
N TRP A 223 -6.31 -11.04 4.73
CA TRP A 223 -5.78 -9.87 5.45
C TRP A 223 -6.74 -8.66 5.38
N MET A 224 -7.54 -8.56 4.31
CA MET A 224 -8.58 -7.54 4.17
C MET A 224 -9.73 -7.75 5.16
N GLN A 225 -10.11 -9.01 5.41
CA GLN A 225 -11.13 -9.36 6.39
C GLN A 225 -10.65 -9.02 7.80
N VAL A 226 -9.42 -9.41 8.13
CA VAL A 226 -8.77 -9.06 9.42
C VAL A 226 -8.71 -7.55 9.59
N PHE A 227 -8.31 -6.80 8.57
CA PHE A 227 -8.31 -5.33 8.64
C PHE A 227 -9.70 -4.75 8.87
N CYS A 228 -10.73 -5.25 8.18
CA CYS A 228 -12.08 -4.73 8.35
C CYS A 228 -12.66 -5.08 9.74
N GLU A 229 -12.61 -6.35 10.12
CA GLU A 229 -13.24 -6.88 11.35
C GLU A 229 -12.48 -6.50 12.62
N ASP A 230 -11.14 -6.59 12.60
CA ASP A 230 -10.32 -6.49 13.81
C ASP A 230 -9.76 -5.06 14.01
N VAL A 231 -9.70 -4.23 12.94
CA VAL A 231 -9.15 -2.86 13.01
C VAL A 231 -10.22 -1.79 12.79
N VAL A 232 -10.99 -1.87 11.70
CA VAL A 232 -11.94 -0.81 11.33
C VAL A 232 -13.23 -0.86 12.16
N GLU A 233 -13.89 -2.02 12.23
CA GLU A 233 -15.18 -2.16 12.94
C GLU A 233 -15.10 -1.71 14.41
N PRO A 234 -14.10 -2.13 15.22
CA PRO A 234 -14.05 -1.77 16.64
C PRO A 234 -13.84 -0.27 16.88
N ARG A 235 -13.32 0.46 15.88
CA ARG A 235 -13.00 1.89 16.00
C ARG A 235 -14.09 2.79 15.43
N PHE A 236 -14.71 2.40 14.33
CA PHE A 236 -15.54 3.31 13.54
C PHE A 236 -16.99 2.89 13.41
N LYS A 237 -17.37 1.65 13.76
CA LYS A 237 -18.75 1.16 13.57
C LYS A 237 -19.79 1.98 14.36
N ALA A 238 -19.41 2.51 15.51
CA ALA A 238 -20.30 3.34 16.34
C ALA A 238 -20.45 4.77 15.83
N THR A 239 -19.44 5.32 15.14
CA THR A 239 -19.40 6.73 14.71
C THR A 239 -19.70 6.91 13.22
N LEU A 240 -19.34 5.94 12.38
CA LEU A 240 -19.46 5.97 10.92
C LEU A 240 -20.02 4.63 10.39
N PRO A 241 -21.21 4.19 10.83
CA PRO A 241 -21.76 2.88 10.46
C PRO A 241 -21.86 2.70 8.93
N ASP A 242 -22.33 3.72 8.21
CA ASP A 242 -22.52 3.68 6.76
C ASP A 242 -21.19 3.45 6.01
N GLN A 243 -20.09 4.07 6.46
CA GLN A 243 -18.79 3.91 5.82
C GLN A 243 -18.13 2.57 6.13
N VAL A 244 -18.39 2.03 7.33
CA VAL A 244 -17.97 0.68 7.70
C VAL A 244 -18.75 -0.37 6.91
N GLU A 245 -20.05 -0.17 6.73
CA GLU A 245 -20.89 -1.05 5.90
C GLU A 245 -20.48 -0.98 4.42
N LEU A 246 -20.20 0.22 3.89
CA LEU A 246 -19.68 0.39 2.55
C LEU A 246 -18.36 -0.37 2.37
N LEU A 247 -17.39 -0.20 3.27
CA LEU A 247 -16.12 -0.94 3.24
C LEU A 247 -16.37 -2.46 3.24
N ARG A 248 -17.26 -2.92 4.12
CA ARG A 248 -17.61 -4.33 4.23
C ARG A 248 -18.22 -4.85 2.92
N SER A 249 -19.13 -4.12 2.29
CA SER A 249 -19.71 -4.53 1.00
C SER A 249 -18.68 -4.64 -0.12
N LYS A 250 -17.61 -3.83 -0.09
CA LYS A 250 -16.52 -3.86 -1.08
C LYS A 250 -15.49 -4.96 -0.82
N VAL A 251 -15.20 -5.26 0.45
CA VAL A 251 -14.21 -6.27 0.87
C VAL A 251 -14.82 -7.68 0.96
N PHE A 252 -16.12 -7.78 1.18
CA PHE A 252 -16.83 -9.05 1.25
C PHE A 252 -17.84 -9.07 0.10
N PRO A 253 -17.40 -9.31 -1.15
CA PRO A 253 -18.32 -9.45 -2.25
C PRO A 253 -19.29 -10.57 -1.89
N HIS A 254 -20.56 -10.22 -1.69
CA HIS A 254 -21.63 -11.20 -1.62
C HIS A 254 -21.51 -11.99 -2.92
N SER A 255 -21.06 -13.24 -2.84
CA SER A 255 -20.89 -14.04 -4.02
C SER A 255 -22.26 -14.12 -4.68
N PRO A 256 -22.45 -13.60 -5.91
CA PRO A 256 -23.74 -13.69 -6.59
C PRO A 256 -24.09 -15.15 -6.92
N PHE A 257 -23.14 -16.07 -6.74
CA PHE A 257 -23.30 -17.51 -6.86
C PHE A 257 -23.40 -18.23 -5.52
N SER A 258 -23.21 -17.52 -4.40
CA SER A 258 -23.72 -17.95 -3.10
C SER A 258 -25.15 -17.46 -2.96
N ASP A 259 -25.91 -17.55 -4.07
CA ASP A 259 -27.35 -17.59 -4.00
C ASP A 259 -27.66 -18.57 -2.89
N SER A 260 -28.37 -18.05 -1.90
CA SER A 260 -28.88 -18.79 -0.78
C SER A 260 -29.78 -19.85 -1.38
N GLU A 261 -29.21 -21.01 -1.76
CA GLU A 261 -29.98 -22.22 -1.96
C GLU A 261 -30.79 -22.34 -0.69
N GLY A 262 -32.10 -22.17 -0.86
CA GLY A 262 -32.97 -21.68 0.16
C GLY A 262 -32.74 -22.41 1.48
N SER A 263 -32.52 -21.63 2.53
CA SER A 263 -33.23 -21.90 3.78
C SER A 263 -34.73 -21.56 3.60
N GLU A 264 -35.30 -21.98 2.47
CA GLU A 264 -36.72 -22.18 2.28
C GLU A 264 -37.04 -23.47 3.03
N ASP A 265 -37.67 -23.29 4.18
CA ASP A 265 -38.47 -24.33 4.83
C ASP A 265 -37.73 -25.63 5.18
N GLU A 266 -36.96 -25.62 6.28
CA GLU A 266 -37.13 -26.73 7.23
C GLU A 266 -38.56 -26.64 7.74
N GLN A 267 -39.43 -27.30 6.99
CA GLN A 267 -40.80 -27.63 7.30
C GLN A 267 -40.90 -27.90 8.80
N GLN A 268 -41.67 -27.04 9.46
CA GLN A 268 -42.41 -27.41 10.65
C GLN A 268 -42.96 -28.81 10.40
N ARG A 269 -42.36 -29.80 11.07
CA ARG A 269 -42.83 -31.18 11.08
C ARG A 269 -44.17 -31.15 11.81
N ALA A 270 -45.23 -30.88 11.06
CA ALA A 270 -46.59 -30.94 11.51
C ALA A 270 -46.84 -32.33 12.08
N THR A 271 -47.05 -32.38 13.39
CA THR A 271 -47.78 -33.46 14.04
C THR A 271 -49.12 -33.68 13.33
N SER A 272 -49.38 -34.95 13.01
CA SER A 272 -50.56 -35.48 12.32
C SER A 272 -51.90 -34.83 12.71
N PRO A 273 -52.82 -34.70 11.74
CA PRO A 273 -54.23 -34.85 12.04
C PRO A 273 -54.90 -35.93 11.17
N ASP A 274 -55.75 -36.69 11.85
CA ASP A 274 -56.69 -37.68 11.31
C ASP A 274 -57.62 -37.10 10.23
N LEU A 275 -58.03 -37.99 9.33
CA LEU A 275 -59.13 -37.85 8.34
C LEU A 275 -60.49 -37.50 9.03
N PRO A 276 -61.59 -37.07 8.35
CA PRO A 276 -61.95 -37.40 6.96
C PRO A 276 -62.71 -36.36 6.08
N ALA A 277 -62.63 -36.61 4.77
CA ALA A 277 -63.61 -36.44 3.68
C ALA A 277 -64.73 -35.36 3.75
N LYS A 278 -64.77 -34.47 2.73
CA LYS A 278 -65.81 -34.46 1.68
C LYS A 278 -65.57 -33.41 0.58
N SER A 279 -65.93 -33.83 -0.62
CA SER A 279 -65.93 -33.19 -1.95
C SER A 279 -66.67 -31.85 -2.09
N VAL A 280 -66.15 -30.94 -2.94
CA VAL A 280 -66.92 -30.24 -4.01
C VAL A 280 -65.94 -29.70 -5.09
N PRO A 281 -66.24 -29.79 -6.41
CA PRO A 281 -65.43 -29.16 -7.45
C PRO A 281 -66.02 -27.81 -7.87
N SER A 282 -65.17 -26.81 -8.14
CA SER A 282 -65.59 -25.66 -8.94
C SER A 282 -64.43 -25.11 -9.76
N ALA A 283 -64.65 -25.09 -11.07
CA ALA A 283 -63.82 -24.49 -12.08
C ALA A 283 -63.87 -22.96 -11.97
N GLY A 284 -62.74 -22.30 -12.17
CA GLY A 284 -62.67 -20.84 -12.17
C GLY A 284 -61.38 -20.33 -12.78
N LEU A 285 -61.38 -20.20 -14.11
CA LEU A 285 -60.42 -19.44 -14.90
C LEU A 285 -60.22 -18.04 -14.32
N SER A 286 -58.97 -17.61 -14.07
CA SER A 286 -58.64 -16.18 -14.07
C SER A 286 -57.16 -15.91 -14.33
N ARG A 287 -56.86 -15.85 -15.63
CA ARG A 287 -55.97 -14.88 -16.29
C ARG A 287 -55.54 -13.69 -15.42
N LYS A 288 -54.24 -13.55 -15.15
CA LYS A 288 -53.56 -12.25 -14.99
C LYS A 288 -52.11 -12.37 -15.50
N THR A 289 -51.96 -12.01 -16.77
CA THR A 289 -50.75 -11.49 -17.37
C THR A 289 -50.46 -10.11 -16.78
N LEU A 290 -49.35 -9.96 -16.07
CA LEU A 290 -48.73 -8.68 -15.69
C LEU A 290 -47.21 -8.89 -15.88
N GLU A 291 -46.73 -8.48 -17.05
CA GLU A 291 -45.94 -7.26 -17.24
C GLU A 291 -44.46 -7.50 -16.98
N GLU A 292 -43.84 -8.04 -18.03
CA GLU A 292 -42.41 -7.98 -18.32
C GLU A 292 -41.97 -6.50 -18.47
N PRO A 293 -41.00 -6.00 -17.69
CA PRO A 293 -40.37 -4.73 -18.01
C PRO A 293 -39.36 -4.94 -19.14
N VAL A 294 -39.75 -4.58 -20.36
CA VAL A 294 -38.83 -4.36 -21.50
C VAL A 294 -37.86 -3.22 -21.15
N ARG A 295 -36.72 -3.57 -20.57
CA ARG A 295 -35.59 -2.64 -20.38
C ARG A 295 -34.69 -2.68 -21.62
N SER A 296 -35.13 -1.96 -22.65
CA SER A 296 -34.30 -1.55 -23.77
C SER A 296 -33.26 -0.52 -23.33
N ARG A 297 -31.99 -0.92 -23.18
CA ARG A 297 -30.83 -0.01 -23.31
C ARG A 297 -29.49 -0.73 -23.42
N SER A 298 -29.34 -1.54 -24.47
CA SER A 298 -28.02 -1.95 -24.95
C SER A 298 -27.38 -0.78 -25.70
N ARG A 299 -26.49 -0.04 -25.04
CA ARG A 299 -25.49 0.80 -25.72
C ARG A 299 -24.21 -0.03 -25.86
N SER A 300 -24.18 -0.90 -26.85
CA SER A 300 -22.97 -1.58 -27.29
C SER A 300 -22.02 -0.56 -27.93
N LEU A 301 -21.00 -0.12 -27.17
CA LEU A 301 -19.78 0.50 -27.70
C LEU A 301 -18.84 -0.61 -28.18
N SER A 302 -19.25 -1.35 -29.20
CA SER A 302 -18.34 -2.20 -29.96
C SER A 302 -17.79 -1.35 -31.10
N ILE A 303 -16.68 -0.67 -30.83
CA ILE A 303 -15.78 -0.16 -31.88
C ILE A 303 -15.16 -1.40 -32.53
N THR A 304 -15.50 -1.62 -33.80
CA THR A 304 -14.96 -2.73 -34.58
C THR A 304 -13.48 -2.48 -34.83
N LEU A 305 -12.60 -3.43 -34.54
CA LEU A 305 -11.14 -3.37 -34.80
C LEU A 305 -10.77 -2.94 -36.24
N ALA A 306 -11.67 -3.19 -37.20
CA ALA A 306 -11.52 -2.72 -38.58
C ALA A 306 -11.61 -1.18 -38.72
N GLN A 307 -12.47 -0.53 -37.94
CA GLN A 307 -12.64 0.93 -37.94
C GLN A 307 -11.47 1.64 -37.25
N GLU A 308 -10.77 0.96 -36.34
CA GLU A 308 -9.56 1.49 -35.69
C GLU A 308 -8.35 1.44 -36.65
N ARG A 309 -8.18 0.35 -37.42
CA ARG A 309 -7.15 0.26 -38.47
C ARG A 309 -7.31 1.29 -39.58
N GLU A 310 -8.54 1.60 -40.00
CA GLU A 310 -8.79 2.61 -41.02
C GLU A 310 -8.44 4.03 -40.51
N ARG A 311 -8.58 4.27 -39.20
CA ARG A 311 -8.21 5.54 -38.55
C ARG A 311 -6.71 5.72 -38.41
N GLU A 312 -5.96 4.65 -38.18
CA GLU A 312 -4.48 4.69 -38.20
C GLU A 312 -3.94 4.92 -39.62
N GLN A 313 -4.49 4.25 -40.64
CA GLN A 313 -4.07 4.47 -42.02
C GLN A 313 -4.33 5.91 -42.52
N GLN A 314 -5.37 6.58 -42.03
CA GLN A 314 -5.61 7.99 -42.34
C GLN A 314 -4.66 8.96 -41.63
N ARG A 315 -3.95 8.53 -40.58
CA ARG A 315 -2.96 9.36 -39.88
C ARG A 315 -1.57 9.29 -40.51
N GLU A 316 -1.25 8.19 -41.18
CA GLU A 316 0.08 8.00 -41.79
C GLU A 316 0.21 8.64 -43.19
N GLY A 317 -0.89 9.11 -43.80
CA GLY A 317 -0.91 9.67 -45.15
C GLY A 317 -0.73 11.19 -45.28
N SER A 318 -0.63 11.96 -44.20
CA SER A 318 -0.62 13.44 -44.27
C SER A 318 0.77 14.04 -44.07
N VAL A 319 1.68 13.74 -45.01
CA VAL A 319 2.94 14.47 -45.16
C VAL A 319 2.65 15.73 -45.98
N GLY A 320 2.50 16.87 -45.30
CA GLY A 320 2.62 18.18 -45.93
C GLY A 320 1.36 19.05 -45.99
N ALA A 321 0.87 19.49 -44.82
CA ALA A 321 0.20 20.78 -44.75
C ALA A 321 0.27 21.33 -43.32
N LYS A 322 0.97 22.44 -43.13
CA LYS A 322 1.02 23.22 -41.89
C LYS A 322 -0.38 23.75 -41.56
N ARG A 323 -1.19 22.98 -40.83
CA ARG A 323 -2.33 23.50 -40.06
C ARG A 323 -1.96 23.47 -38.60
N ARG A 324 -1.86 24.66 -38.00
CA ARG A 324 -1.76 24.88 -36.56
C ARG A 324 -3.01 24.30 -35.89
N VAL A 325 -2.93 23.04 -35.50
CA VAL A 325 -3.86 22.43 -34.55
C VAL A 325 -3.38 22.89 -33.18
N LEU A 326 -4.22 23.69 -32.53
CA LEU A 326 -3.99 24.20 -31.17
C LEU A 326 -4.16 23.02 -30.20
N THR A 327 -3.14 22.17 -30.07
CA THR A 327 -3.00 21.22 -28.97
C THR A 327 -2.80 22.04 -27.70
N ARG A 328 -3.89 22.26 -26.98
CA ARG A 328 -3.88 22.85 -25.65
C ARG A 328 -3.39 21.77 -24.67
N GLU A 329 -2.08 21.53 -24.68
CA GLU A 329 -1.40 20.81 -23.63
C GLU A 329 -1.54 21.63 -22.34
N VAL A 330 -2.33 21.11 -21.40
CA VAL A 330 -2.37 21.64 -20.03
C VAL A 330 -1.13 21.10 -19.33
N SER A 331 0.00 21.75 -19.59
CA SER A 331 1.24 21.57 -18.85
C SER A 331 1.07 22.23 -17.47
N MET A 332 0.73 21.42 -16.47
CA MET A 332 0.80 21.84 -15.06
C MET A 332 2.26 21.84 -14.61
N LYS A 333 3.08 22.73 -15.17
CA LYS A 333 4.33 23.13 -14.53
C LYS A 333 4.01 24.27 -13.57
N ARG A 334 3.70 23.92 -12.32
CA ARG A 334 3.66 24.88 -11.23
C ARG A 334 5.11 25.30 -10.97
N ALA A 335 5.51 26.39 -11.61
CA ALA A 335 6.79 27.05 -11.36
C ALA A 335 6.82 27.54 -9.91
N PHE A 336 7.40 26.74 -9.03
CA PHE A 336 8.00 27.26 -7.82
C PHE A 336 9.16 28.15 -8.25
N LYS A 337 9.11 29.44 -7.90
CA LYS A 337 10.28 30.30 -7.99
C LYS A 337 11.30 29.74 -6.99
N PRO A 338 12.42 29.14 -7.44
CA PRO A 338 13.47 28.76 -6.53
C PRO A 338 14.03 30.05 -5.94
N ARG A 339 14.12 30.09 -4.62
CA ARG A 339 14.90 31.09 -3.91
C ARG A 339 16.34 30.96 -4.41
N GLU A 340 16.88 32.03 -4.98
CA GLU A 340 18.26 32.12 -5.47
C GLU A 340 19.22 31.60 -4.40
N ARG A 341 19.66 30.35 -4.57
CA ARG A 341 20.82 29.77 -3.89
C ARG A 341 21.91 29.69 -4.95
N ASP A 342 23.11 30.10 -4.57
CA ASP A 342 24.27 30.34 -5.42
C ASP A 342 24.42 29.32 -6.57
N ASP A 343 24.32 29.82 -7.81
CA ASP A 343 24.44 29.08 -9.08
C ASP A 343 25.74 28.25 -9.22
N LYS A 344 26.71 28.45 -8.33
CA LYS A 344 28.01 27.74 -8.35
C LYS A 344 27.90 26.26 -7.97
N SER A 345 26.89 25.85 -7.21
CA SER A 345 26.72 24.44 -6.78
C SER A 345 26.09 23.57 -7.87
N VAL A 346 25.16 24.12 -8.65
CA VAL A 346 24.45 23.36 -9.70
C VAL A 346 25.35 23.15 -10.92
N GLU A 347 26.24 24.08 -11.23
CA GLU A 347 27.20 23.93 -12.32
C GLU A 347 28.31 22.93 -11.98
N ALA A 348 28.73 22.84 -10.71
CA ALA A 348 29.67 21.83 -10.24
C ALA A 348 29.08 20.40 -10.33
N GLN A 349 27.82 20.21 -9.94
CA GLN A 349 27.15 18.91 -10.07
C GLN A 349 26.96 18.50 -11.54
N ARG A 350 26.58 19.42 -12.43
CA ARG A 350 26.47 19.14 -13.86
C ARG A 350 27.80 18.79 -14.52
N LYS A 351 28.91 19.38 -14.06
CA LYS A 351 30.25 19.05 -14.54
C LYS A 351 30.66 17.64 -14.10
N LEU A 352 30.41 17.28 -12.84
CA LEU A 352 30.70 15.95 -12.31
C LEU A 352 29.90 14.85 -13.03
N GLN A 353 28.62 15.11 -13.33
CA GLN A 353 27.77 14.17 -14.05
C GLN A 353 28.25 13.93 -15.50
N ARG A 354 28.69 14.99 -16.19
CA ARG A 354 29.28 14.88 -17.53
C ARG A 354 30.62 14.14 -17.55
N GLU A 355 31.45 14.32 -16.52
CA GLU A 355 32.71 13.58 -16.40
C GLU A 355 32.45 12.08 -16.18
N LYS A 356 31.45 11.73 -15.36
CA LYS A 356 31.05 10.33 -15.12
C LYS A 356 30.47 9.67 -16.37
N GLU A 357 29.63 10.38 -17.12
CA GLU A 357 29.08 9.88 -18.40
C GLU A 357 30.19 9.65 -19.45
N GLN A 358 31.19 10.54 -19.51
CA GLN A 358 32.34 10.36 -20.41
C GLN A 358 33.26 9.19 -20.01
N GLU A 359 33.40 8.92 -18.72
CA GLU A 359 34.19 7.79 -18.23
C GLU A 359 33.50 6.45 -18.52
N GLU A 360 32.18 6.39 -18.34
CA GLU A 360 31.38 5.20 -18.67
C GLU A 360 31.37 4.91 -20.19
N GLU A 361 31.28 5.95 -21.03
CA GLU A 361 31.36 5.80 -22.49
C GLU A 361 32.74 5.29 -22.94
N LYS A 362 33.82 5.77 -22.31
CA LYS A 362 35.18 5.27 -22.57
C LYS A 362 35.37 3.82 -22.14
N ALA A 363 34.84 3.43 -20.98
CA ALA A 363 34.91 2.05 -20.50
C ALA A 363 34.17 1.09 -21.46
N LYS A 364 32.96 1.45 -21.92
CA LYS A 364 32.21 0.67 -22.91
C LYS A 364 32.94 0.57 -24.25
N ALA A 365 33.56 1.66 -24.70
CA ALA A 365 34.35 1.64 -25.94
C ALA A 365 35.60 0.75 -25.83
N GLU A 366 36.26 0.70 -24.67
CA GLU A 366 37.39 -0.19 -24.42
C GLU A 366 36.97 -1.66 -24.40
N GLU A 367 35.85 -1.98 -23.75
CA GLU A 367 35.32 -3.34 -23.68
C GLU A 367 34.98 -3.89 -25.08
N VAL A 368 34.30 -3.08 -25.92
CA VAL A 368 34.00 -3.43 -27.31
C VAL A 368 35.29 -3.65 -28.12
N ARG A 369 36.33 -2.84 -27.87
CA ARG A 369 37.63 -2.99 -28.54
C ARG A 369 38.34 -4.28 -28.10
N LEU A 370 38.32 -4.63 -26.82
CA LEU A 370 38.90 -5.88 -26.31
C LEU A 370 38.15 -7.11 -26.84
N ALA A 371 36.82 -7.05 -26.92
CA ALA A 371 36.01 -8.10 -27.53
C ALA A 371 36.34 -8.30 -29.01
N ALA A 372 36.56 -7.21 -29.76
CA ALA A 372 36.96 -7.28 -31.17
C ALA A 372 38.37 -7.87 -31.38
N ILE A 373 39.31 -7.62 -30.44
CA ILE A 373 40.63 -8.25 -30.46
C ILE A 373 40.52 -9.75 -30.18
N ARG A 374 39.74 -10.14 -29.17
CA ARG A 374 39.51 -11.56 -28.82
C ARG A 374 38.82 -12.32 -29.97
N ALA A 375 37.95 -11.68 -30.74
CA ALA A 375 37.31 -12.29 -31.91
C ALA A 375 38.27 -12.52 -33.09
N ARG A 376 39.43 -11.83 -33.14
CA ARG A 376 40.43 -12.00 -34.20
C ARG A 376 41.52 -13.03 -33.87
N GLU A 377 41.63 -13.45 -32.62
CA GLU A 377 42.51 -14.56 -32.25
C GLU A 377 41.86 -15.88 -32.65
N GLY A 378 42.24 -16.38 -33.82
CA GLY A 378 41.82 -17.69 -34.31
C GLY A 378 42.17 -18.78 -33.30
N VAL A 379 41.14 -19.32 -32.67
CA VAL A 379 41.24 -20.47 -31.76
C VAL A 379 41.68 -21.68 -32.56
N THR A 380 42.95 -22.04 -32.42
CA THR A 380 43.47 -23.32 -32.92
C THR A 380 43.05 -24.42 -31.93
N LEU A 381 42.04 -25.18 -32.33
CA LEU A 381 41.55 -26.38 -31.61
C LEU A 381 42.64 -27.46 -31.63
N VAL A 382 43.48 -27.48 -30.60
CA VAL A 382 44.31 -28.63 -30.29
C VAL A 382 43.46 -29.61 -29.47
N LEU A 383 43.21 -30.79 -30.04
CA LEU A 383 42.54 -31.91 -29.38
C LEU A 383 43.34 -32.34 -28.14
N ALA A 384 43.00 -31.79 -26.98
CA ALA A 384 43.59 -32.18 -25.70
C ALA A 384 42.92 -33.46 -25.19
N THR A 385 43.73 -34.50 -25.05
CA THR A 385 43.43 -35.76 -24.40
C THR A 385 42.97 -35.59 -22.94
N PRO A 386 41.99 -36.37 -22.47
CA PRO A 386 41.40 -36.22 -21.14
C PRO A 386 42.37 -36.68 -20.04
N VAL A 387 42.75 -35.76 -19.14
CA VAL A 387 43.51 -36.10 -17.93
C VAL A 387 42.55 -36.16 -16.74
N LYS A 388 42.51 -37.34 -16.11
CA LYS A 388 41.78 -37.65 -14.87
C LYS A 388 42.03 -36.61 -13.77
N SER A 389 40.98 -35.97 -13.29
CA SER A 389 41.04 -35.15 -12.08
C SER A 389 41.18 -36.03 -10.84
N ARG A 390 42.23 -35.75 -10.05
CA ARG A 390 42.57 -36.44 -8.81
C ARG A 390 41.84 -35.76 -7.64
N SER A 391 40.87 -36.46 -7.08
CA SER A 391 40.10 -36.04 -5.90
C SER A 391 41.03 -35.80 -4.70
N ARG A 392 41.04 -34.57 -4.16
CA ARG A 392 41.65 -34.24 -2.87
C ARG A 392 40.54 -34.18 -1.82
N SER A 393 40.50 -35.20 -0.96
CA SER A 393 39.71 -35.24 0.25
C SER A 393 40.23 -34.22 1.25
N ILE A 394 39.41 -33.23 1.62
CA ILE A 394 39.65 -32.40 2.80
C ILE A 394 38.85 -33.00 3.95
N THR A 395 39.60 -33.49 4.93
CA THR A 395 39.15 -33.97 6.24
C THR A 395 38.57 -32.81 7.04
N PHE A 396 37.29 -32.90 7.41
CA PHE A 396 36.63 -32.00 8.33
C PHE A 396 36.81 -32.51 9.76
N SER A 397 37.45 -31.70 10.60
CA SER A 397 37.74 -31.97 12.00
C SER A 397 36.47 -31.84 12.84
N LYS A 398 36.20 -32.90 13.60
CA LYS A 398 35.14 -33.05 14.60
C LYS A 398 35.56 -32.34 15.90
N SER A 399 34.81 -31.32 16.32
CA SER A 399 34.85 -30.72 17.67
C SER A 399 33.43 -30.80 18.23
N GLU A 400 33.12 -31.84 18.99
CA GLU A 400 33.31 -31.98 20.43
C GLU A 400 32.09 -31.43 21.20
N GLU A 401 31.30 -32.43 21.55
CA GLU A 401 30.03 -32.50 22.25
C GLU A 401 30.26 -32.22 23.75
N MET A 402 29.82 -31.05 24.24
CA MET A 402 29.68 -30.79 25.67
C MET A 402 28.23 -31.02 26.09
N ARG A 403 27.98 -32.21 26.64
CA ARG A 403 26.83 -32.54 27.49
C ARG A 403 26.80 -31.61 28.70
N GLY A 404 25.82 -30.72 28.78
CA GLY A 404 25.39 -30.07 30.02
C GLY A 404 24.08 -30.69 30.49
N GLY A 405 24.16 -31.54 31.51
CA GLY A 405 22.99 -32.14 32.15
C GLY A 405 22.19 -31.14 32.97
N SER A 406 20.86 -31.19 32.85
CA SER A 406 19.92 -30.48 33.72
C SER A 406 19.28 -31.51 34.64
N PRO A 407 19.35 -31.35 35.98
CA PRO A 407 18.69 -32.24 36.93
C PRO A 407 17.21 -31.88 37.14
N ASP A 408 16.50 -32.90 37.63
CA ASP A 408 15.05 -33.04 37.82
C ASP A 408 14.29 -31.91 38.54
N PRO A 409 12.96 -31.81 38.31
CA PRO A 409 12.06 -30.97 39.09
C PRO A 409 11.68 -31.65 40.42
N LEU A 410 11.96 -30.94 41.51
CA LEU A 410 11.45 -31.28 42.85
C LEU A 410 9.93 -31.11 42.90
N ALA A 411 9.29 -32.20 43.32
CA ALA A 411 7.94 -32.22 43.85
C ALA A 411 7.80 -31.26 45.05
N MET A 412 6.72 -30.49 45.07
CA MET A 412 6.16 -29.95 46.31
C MET A 412 4.72 -30.44 46.43
N ASP A 413 4.53 -31.38 47.36
CA ASP A 413 3.32 -31.52 48.15
C ASP A 413 3.44 -30.55 49.34
N ILE A 414 2.42 -29.70 49.54
CA ILE A 414 1.69 -29.36 50.79
C ILE A 414 0.73 -28.21 50.47
#